data_AF-A0A388PGJ2-F1
#
_entry.id   AF-A0A388PGJ2-F1
#
_cell.length_a   1.000
_cell.length_b   1.000
_cell.length_c   1.000
_cell.angle_alpha   90.00
_cell.angle_beta   90.00
_cell.angle_gamma   90.00
#
_symmetry.space_group_name_H-M   'P 1'
#
loop_
_entity.id
_entity.type
_entity.pdbx_description
1 polymer ?
#
loop_
_entity_poly.entity_id
_entity_poly.type
_entity_poly.pdbx_seq_one_letter_code
_entity_poly.pdbx_strand_id
1 'polypeptide(L)' 'MRLLTLLALAFVAQLNADPLPEELRQNGWFIGCQAYTFNRFSAFEAIAKTKEAGGNMIEFYPGQTLKPGSKD' A
#
# COMPACT_ATOMS: atom_id res chain seq x y z
N MET A 1 -15.84 9.10 31.33
CA MET A 1 -15.13 8.02 30.59
C MET A 1 -16.03 7.30 29.60
N ARG A 2 -17.17 6.71 29.99
CA ARG A 2 -18.07 5.98 29.06
C ARG A 2 -18.55 6.78 27.84
N LEU A 3 -18.89 8.06 28.02
CA LEU A 3 -19.33 8.92 26.91
C LEU A 3 -18.20 9.18 25.88
N LEU A 4 -16.96 9.38 26.36
CA LEU A 4 -15.79 9.53 25.49
C LEU A 4 -15.49 8.25 24.71
N THR A 5 -15.65 7.08 25.34
CA THR A 5 -15.47 5.79 24.67
C THR A 5 -16.51 5.57 23.56
N LEU A 6 -17.77 5.91 23.82
CA LEU A 6 -18.84 5.82 22.82
C LEU A 6 -18.63 6.81 21.66
N LEU A 7 -18.16 8.02 21.96
CA LEU A 7 -17.85 9.02 20.95
C LEU A 7 -16.68 8.59 20.05
N ALA A 8 -15.63 8.02 20.65
CA ALA A 8 -14.50 7.47 19.90
C ALA A 8 -14.93 6.32 18.99
N LEU A 9 -15.79 5.40 19.47
CA LEU A 9 -16.32 4.29 18.68
C LEU A 9 -17.14 4.79 17.49
N ALA A 10 -17.99 5.81 17.71
CA ALA A 10 -18.78 6.43 16.65
C ALA A 10 -17.90 7.09 15.58
N PHE A 11 -16.79 7.72 15.97
CA PHE A 11 -15.85 8.34 15.03
C PHE A 11 -15.08 7.30 14.19
N VAL A 12 -14.63 6.20 14.81
CA VAL A 12 -13.97 5.10 14.10
C VAL A 12 -14.92 4.43 13.09
N ALA A 13 -16.21 4.34 13.41
CA ALA A 13 -17.22 3.79 12.50
C ALA A 13 -17.42 4.63 11.22
N GLN A 14 -16.93 5.88 11.18
CA GLN A 14 -16.97 6.73 9.98
C GLN A 14 -15.71 6.61 9.10
N LEU A 15 -14.69 5.86 9.54
CA LEU A 15 -13.49 5.62 8.74
C LEU A 15 -13.81 4.63 7.61
N ASN A 16 -13.84 5.14 6.39
CA ASN A 16 -13.94 4.35 5.17
C ASN A 16 -12.64 4.50 4.40
N ALA A 17 -12.13 3.40 3.83
CA ALA A 17 -11.05 3.48 2.88
C ALA A 17 -11.58 4.04 1.56
N ASP A 18 -10.83 4.94 0.94
CA ASP A 18 -11.14 5.37 -0.43
C ASP A 18 -11.07 4.16 -1.37
N PRO A 19 -12.00 4.04 -2.33
CA PRO A 19 -11.90 3.00 -3.34
C PRO A 19 -10.61 3.16 -4.15
N LEU A 20 -10.08 2.04 -4.64
CA LEU A 20 -8.95 2.09 -5.55
C LEU A 20 -9.35 2.87 -6.83
N PRO A 21 -8.45 3.72 -7.37
CA PRO A 21 -8.71 4.42 -8.62
C PRO A 21 -9.02 3.43 -9.75
N GLU A 22 -10.19 3.60 -10.38
CA GLU A 22 -10.73 2.66 -11.37
C GLU A 22 -9.86 2.56 -12.62
N GLU A 23 -9.11 3.61 -12.96
CA GLU A 23 -8.11 3.62 -14.03
C GLU A 23 -6.96 2.62 -13.82
N LEU A 24 -6.77 2.13 -12.59
CA LEU A 24 -5.80 1.09 -12.26
C LEU A 24 -6.34 -0.33 -12.50
N ARG A 25 -7.61 -0.52 -12.84
CA ARG A 25 -8.18 -1.85 -13.08
C ARG A 25 -7.71 -2.41 -14.42
N GLN A 26 -7.07 -3.57 -14.39
CA GLN A 26 -6.59 -4.31 -15.57
C GLN A 26 -7.48 -5.54 -15.81
N ASN A 27 -8.22 -5.57 -16.93
CA ASN A 27 -9.10 -6.68 -17.31
C ASN A 27 -10.10 -7.12 -16.22
N GLY A 28 -10.63 -6.16 -15.44
CA GLY A 28 -11.58 -6.43 -14.37
C GLY A 28 -10.96 -6.73 -13.00
N TRP A 29 -9.62 -6.72 -12.88
CA TRP A 29 -8.89 -6.99 -11.64
C TRP A 29 -7.94 -5.84 -11.32
N PHE A 30 -7.68 -5.62 -10.03
CA PHE A 30 -6.57 -4.78 -9.57
C PHE A 30 -5.35 -5.68 -9.40
N ILE A 31 -4.30 -5.45 -10.20
CA ILE A 31 -3.15 -6.34 -10.28
C ILE A 31 -1.87 -5.59 -9.88
N GLY A 32 -1.20 -6.12 -8.87
CA GLY A 32 0.03 -5.56 -8.35
C GLY A 32 0.91 -6.59 -7.66
N CYS A 33 1.92 -6.10 -6.96
CA CYS A 33 2.83 -6.93 -6.18
C CYS A 33 2.87 -6.45 -4.73
N GLN A 34 2.96 -7.39 -3.80
CA GLN A 34 3.36 -7.08 -2.44
C GLN A 34 4.89 -6.94 -2.42
N ALA A 35 5.40 -5.81 -1.93
CA ALA A 35 6.78 -5.39 -2.11
C ALA A 35 7.81 -6.30 -1.43
N TYR A 36 7.40 -7.13 -0.47
CA TYR A 36 8.27 -8.14 0.17
C TYR A 36 8.67 -9.26 -0.81
N THR A 37 7.93 -9.45 -1.90
CA THR A 37 8.40 -10.27 -3.04
C THR A 37 9.77 -9.82 -3.55
N PHE A 38 10.05 -8.51 -3.46
CA PHE A 38 11.31 -7.88 -3.85
C PHE A 38 12.10 -7.37 -2.64
N ASN A 39 12.07 -8.07 -1.50
CA ASN A 39 12.72 -7.62 -0.25
C ASN A 39 14.25 -7.43 -0.32
N ARG A 40 14.92 -7.94 -1.37
CA ARG A 40 16.35 -7.72 -1.62
C ARG A 40 16.65 -6.44 -2.42
N PHE A 41 15.61 -5.70 -2.77
CA PHE A 41 15.67 -4.45 -3.53
C PHE A 41 15.05 -3.32 -2.71
N SER A 42 15.47 -2.09 -3.01
CA SER A 42 14.85 -0.90 -2.46
C SER A 42 13.38 -0.76 -2.91
N ALA A 43 12.60 0.06 -2.20
CA ALA A 43 11.19 0.29 -2.52
C ALA A 43 11.01 0.83 -3.95
N PHE A 44 11.87 1.75 -4.41
CA PHE A 44 11.81 2.24 -5.80
C PHE A 44 12.14 1.16 -6.84
N GLU A 45 13.09 0.28 -6.55
CA GLU A 45 13.38 -0.87 -7.42
C GLU A 45 12.22 -1.88 -7.41
N ALA A 46 11.55 -2.07 -6.27
CA ALA A 46 10.35 -2.90 -6.18
C ALA A 46 9.18 -2.34 -7.01
N ILE A 47 9.01 -1.01 -7.04
CA ILE A 47 8.04 -0.34 -7.95
C ILE A 47 8.38 -0.65 -9.41
N ALA A 48 9.64 -0.44 -9.81
CA ALA A 48 10.10 -0.68 -11.17
C ALA A 48 9.85 -2.15 -11.60
N LYS A 49 10.18 -3.11 -10.73
CA LYS A 49 9.96 -4.54 -10.97
C LYS A 49 8.48 -4.91 -11.03
N THR A 50 7.65 -4.28 -10.21
CA THR A 50 6.19 -4.48 -10.26
C THR A 50 5.64 -4.03 -11.61
N LYS A 51 6.15 -2.90 -12.14
CA LYS A 51 5.78 -2.42 -13.47
C LYS A 51 6.29 -3.33 -14.59
N GLU A 52 7.53 -3.81 -14.51
CA GLU A 52 8.11 -4.78 -15.45
C GLU A 52 7.31 -6.09 -15.49
N ALA A 53 6.79 -6.53 -14.34
CA ALA A 53 5.92 -7.71 -14.22
C ALA A 53 4.48 -7.47 -14.69
N GLY A 54 4.14 -6.26 -15.15
CA GLY A 54 2.82 -5.92 -15.70
C GLY A 54 1.81 -5.37 -14.69
N GLY A 55 2.18 -5.27 -13.42
CA GLY A 55 1.34 -4.64 -12.39
C GLY A 55 1.38 -3.11 -12.46
N ASN A 56 0.32 -2.46 -11.96
CA ASN A 56 0.24 -1.00 -11.88
C ASN A 56 -0.04 -0.48 -10.46
N MET A 57 -0.02 -1.37 -9.47
CA MET A 57 -0.15 -1.05 -8.05
C MET A 57 0.87 -1.86 -7.23
N ILE A 58 1.22 -1.38 -6.04
CA ILE A 58 2.18 -2.04 -5.14
C ILE A 58 1.74 -1.87 -3.69
N GLU A 59 1.93 -2.90 -2.86
CA GLU A 59 1.71 -2.84 -1.41
C GLU A 59 3.06 -2.84 -0.69
N PHE A 60 3.42 -1.73 -0.04
CA PHE A 60 4.68 -1.61 0.70
C PHE A 60 4.64 -2.35 2.04
N TYR A 61 5.81 -2.79 2.52
CA TYR A 61 5.97 -3.35 3.85
C TYR A 61 6.90 -2.48 4.71
N PRO A 62 6.72 -2.46 6.05
CA PRO A 62 7.58 -1.69 6.94
C PRO A 62 9.03 -2.17 6.92
N GLY A 63 9.99 -1.24 6.91
CA GLY A 63 11.43 -1.54 6.99
C GLY A 63 12.11 -1.81 5.64
N GLN A 64 11.41 -1.61 4.52
CA GLN A 64 12.06 -1.65 3.20
C GLN A 64 12.92 -0.39 2.99
N THR A 65 14.20 -0.55 2.64
CA THR A 65 15.06 0.58 2.25
C THR A 65 14.43 1.36 1.10
N LEU A 66 14.20 2.66 1.26
CA LEU A 66 13.47 3.46 0.26
C LEU A 66 14.19 3.50 -1.10
N LYS A 67 15.48 3.86 -1.09
CA LYS A 67 16.41 3.88 -2.24
C LYS A 67 17.84 3.56 -1.76
N PRO A 68 18.77 3.18 -2.65
CA PRO A 68 20.17 2.98 -2.27
C PRO A 68 20.74 4.19 -1.52
N GLY A 69 21.36 3.94 -0.37
CA GLY A 69 21.93 4.99 0.49
C GLY A 69 20.94 5.74 1.38
N SER A 70 19.63 5.45 1.32
CA SER A 70 18.70 5.88 2.37
C SER A 70 19.06 5.24 3.71
N LYS A 71 19.03 6.04 4.77
CA LYS A 71 19.01 5.56 6.15
C LYS A 71 17.56 5.56 6.64
N ASP A 72 17.24 4.64 7.53
CA ASP A 72 15.97 4.60 8.26
C ASP A 72 15.84 5.81 9.21
#